data_AF-A0A952Z0F6-F1
#
_entry.id   AF-A0A952Z0F6-F1
#
_cell.length_a   1.000
_cell.length_b   1.000
_cell.length_c   1.000
_cell.angle_alpha   90.00
_cell.angle_beta   90.00
_cell.angle_gamma   90.00
#
_symmetry.space_group_name_H-M   'P 1'
#
loop_
_entity.id
_entity.type
_entity.pdbx_description
1 polymer ?
#
loop_
_entity_poly.entity_id
_entity_poly.type
_entity_poly.pdbx_seq_one_letter_code
_entity_poly.pdbx_strand_id
1 'polypeptide(L)' 'MLSHIVCPHCHATNRVPSDRLGASPKCGACHQPLFTAQPVELTEVYFNKHIANNDIAVLADFWAPWCGPCRM' A
#
# COMPACT_ATOMS: atom_id res chain seq x y z
N MET A 1 -4.17 9.43 17.10
CA MET A 1 -5.18 9.13 16.08
C MET A 1 -4.92 7.72 15.55
N LEU A 2 -5.93 7.03 15.04
CA LEU A 2 -5.75 5.74 14.36
C LEU A 2 -5.80 5.99 12.85
N SER A 3 -4.91 5.33 12.12
CA SER A 3 -4.85 5.34 10.65
C SER A 3 -5.14 3.94 10.12
N HIS A 4 -5.88 3.85 9.03
CA HIS A 4 -6.11 2.62 8.28
C HIS A 4 -5.04 2.48 7.20
N ILE A 5 -4.35 1.33 7.20
CA ILE A 5 -3.29 1.00 6.26
C ILE A 5 -3.61 -0.35 5.59
N VAL A 6 -3.77 -0.34 4.28
CA VAL A 6 -3.98 -1.55 3.48
C VAL A 6 -2.64 -2.24 3.26
N CYS A 7 -2.54 -3.51 3.66
CA CYS A 7 -1.32 -4.30 3.53
C CYS A 7 -0.96 -4.53 2.06
N PRO A 8 0.30 -4.27 1.63
CA PRO A 8 0.71 -4.50 0.24
C PRO A 8 0.81 -6.00 -0.11
N HIS A 9 0.84 -6.90 0.88
CA HIS A 9 1.04 -8.34 0.65
C HIS A 9 -0.26 -9.15 0.58
N CYS A 10 -1.23 -8.83 1.43
CA CYS A 10 -2.48 -9.58 1.54
C CYS A 10 -3.74 -8.71 1.43
N HIS A 11 -3.57 -7.41 1.23
CA HIS A 11 -4.64 -6.43 1.07
C HIS A 11 -5.60 -6.32 2.27
N ALA A 12 -5.24 -6.85 3.44
CA ALA A 12 -6.00 -6.62 4.68
C ALA A 12 -5.85 -5.17 5.13
N THR A 13 -6.93 -4.55 5.62
CA THR A 13 -6.88 -3.23 6.23
C THR A 13 -6.45 -3.37 7.69
N ASN A 14 -5.41 -2.63 8.08
CA ASN A 14 -4.83 -2.64 9.42
C ASN A 14 -5.08 -1.31 10.10
N ARG A 15 -5.34 -1.34 11.40
CA ARG A 15 -5.40 -0.13 12.22
C ARG A 15 -4.04 0.09 12.85
N VAL A 16 -3.42 1.23 12.58
CA VAL A 16 -2.10 1.59 13.08
C VAL A 16 -2.23 2.93 13.81
N PRO A 17 -1.77 3.04 15.08
CA PRO A 17 -1.63 4.35 15.72
C PRO A 17 -0.75 5.27 14.85
N SER A 18 -1.22 6.48 14.55
CA SER A 18 -0.54 7.36 13.59
C SER A 18 0.90 7.71 14.00
N ASP A 19 1.17 7.78 15.31
CA ASP A 19 2.49 7.96 15.91
C ASP A 19 3.43 6.75 15.74
N ARG A 20 2.89 5.59 15.33
CA ARG A 20 3.63 4.33 15.13
C ARG A 20 3.84 4.01 13.64
N LEU A 21 3.43 4.88 12.71
CA LEU A 21 3.63 4.65 11.27
C LEU A 21 5.11 4.51 10.90
N GLY A 22 6.00 5.26 11.55
CA GLY A 22 7.45 5.16 11.38
C GLY A 22 8.13 4.00 12.13
N ALA A 23 7.40 3.23 12.94
CA ALA A 23 7.95 2.18 13.81
C ALA A 23 7.94 0.78 13.17
N SER A 24 8.01 0.71 11.84
CA SER A 24 7.95 -0.55 11.06
C SER A 24 6.79 -1.48 11.45
N PRO A 25 5.53 -1.00 11.42
CA PRO A 25 4.38 -1.81 11.78
C PRO A 25 4.22 -3.01 10.84
N LYS A 26 3.74 -4.14 11.38
CA LYS A 26 3.46 -5.37 10.64
C LYS A 26 1.96 -5.56 10.48
N CYS A 27 1.57 -6.25 9.42
CA CYS A 27 0.18 -6.63 9.18
C CYS A 27 -0.31 -7.63 10.24
N GLY A 28 -1.50 -7.41 10.80
CA GLY A 28 -2.12 -8.33 11.76
C GLY A 28 -2.56 -9.67 11.16
N ALA A 29 -2.74 -9.75 9.84
CA ALA A 29 -3.24 -10.95 9.17
C ALA A 29 -2.11 -11.84 8.58
N CYS A 30 -1.11 -11.25 7.91
CA CYS A 30 -0.02 -12.02 7.28
C CYS A 30 1.36 -11.78 7.92
N HIS A 31 1.45 -10.91 8.94
CA HIS A 31 2.67 -10.59 9.68
C HIS A 31 3.83 -10.00 8.88
N GLN A 32 3.63 -9.68 7.59
CA GLN A 32 4.59 -8.96 6.76
C GLN A 32 4.61 -7.46 7.09
N PRO A 33 5.73 -6.75 6.82
CA PRO A 33 5.82 -5.30 7.00
C PRO A 33 4.74 -4.54 6.21
N LEU A 34 4.17 -3.48 6.78
CA LEU A 34 3.21 -2.62 6.07
C LEU A 34 3.91 -1.63 5.12
N PHE A 35 5.17 -1.30 5.39
CA PHE A 35 5.98 -0.39 4.59
C PHE A 35 7.26 -1.10 4.16
N THR A 36 7.40 -1.33 2.84
CA THR A 36 8.52 -2.08 2.24
C THR A 36 9.49 -1.18 1.46
N ALA A 37 9.17 0.12 1.32
CA ALA A 37 9.89 1.06 0.46
C ALA A 37 10.00 0.58 -1.02
N GLN A 38 9.04 -0.23 -1.48
CA GLN A 38 8.94 -0.72 -2.84
C GLN A 38 7.52 -0.53 -3.37
N PRO A 39 7.34 -0.29 -4.68
CA PRO A 39 6.02 -0.29 -5.29
C PRO A 39 5.39 -1.68 -5.21
N VAL A 40 4.06 -1.72 -5.25
CA VAL A 40 3.27 -2.94 -5.31
C VAL A 40 2.50 -2.97 -6.63
N GLU A 41 2.65 -4.04 -7.40
CA GLU A 41 1.83 -4.27 -8.59
C GLU A 41 0.40 -4.63 -8.17
N LEU A 42 -0.59 -3.94 -8.74
CA LEU A 42 -1.98 -4.08 -8.35
C LEU A 42 -2.86 -4.39 -9.54
N THR A 43 -3.89 -5.20 -9.29
CA THR A 43 -5.05 -5.28 -10.17
C THR A 43 -6.00 -4.13 -9.88
N GLU A 44 -6.96 -3.88 -10.77
CA GLU A 44 -8.00 -2.86 -10.56
C GLU A 44 -8.75 -3.03 -9.22
N VAL A 45 -9.09 -4.28 -8.87
CA VAL A 45 -9.78 -4.60 -7.61
C VAL A 45 -8.96 -4.18 -6.39
N TYR A 46 -7.66 -4.49 -6.40
CA TYR A 46 -6.79 -4.14 -5.27
C TYR A 46 -6.42 -2.65 -5.27
N PHE A 47 -6.24 -2.04 -6.44
CA PHE A 47 -6.04 -0.60 -6.59
C PHE A 47 -7.20 0.18 -5.94
N ASN A 48 -8.44 -0.15 -6.29
CA ASN A 48 -9.63 0.48 -5.70
C ASN A 48 -9.67 0.33 -4.17
N LYS A 49 -9.26 -0.83 -3.65
CA LYS A 49 -9.15 -1.04 -2.21
C LYS A 49 -8.10 -0.16 -1.56
N HIS A 50 -6.94 -0.01 -2.20
CA HIS A 50 -5.82 0.80 -1.68
C HIS A 50 -6.12 2.29 -1.69
N ILE A 51 -6.81 2.82 -2.69
CA ILE A 51 -7.17 4.26 -2.70
C ILE A 51 -8.35 4.59 -1.78
N ALA A 52 -9.26 3.64 -1.54
CA ALA A 52 -10.45 3.88 -0.73
C ALA A 52 -10.23 3.70 0.78
N ASN A 53 -9.30 2.82 1.18
CA ASN A 53 -9.18 2.36 2.57
C ASN A 53 -7.81 2.68 3.22
N ASN A 54 -6.99 3.52 2.59
CA ASN A 54 -5.78 4.06 3.20
C ASN A 54 -6.03 5.48 3.70
N ASP A 55 -5.60 5.76 4.93
CA ASP A 55 -5.54 7.12 5.49
C ASP A 55 -4.19 7.82 5.21
N ILE A 56 -3.33 7.19 4.40
CA ILE A 56 -2.06 7.74 3.89
C ILE A 56 -2.20 8.13 2.43
N ALA A 57 -1.35 9.06 1.97
CA ALA A 57 -1.28 9.37 0.55
C ALA A 57 -0.84 8.13 -0.25
N VAL A 58 -1.54 7.88 -1.35
CA VAL A 58 -1.21 6.81 -2.30
C VAL A 58 -0.68 7.46 -3.58
N LEU A 59 0.56 7.12 -3.94
CA LEU A 59 1.13 7.42 -5.25
C LEU A 59 0.91 6.22 -6.16
N ALA A 60 0.33 6.46 -7.33
CA ALA A 60 0.05 5.44 -8.32
C ALA A 60 0.80 5.72 -9.62
N ASP A 61 1.52 4.71 -10.11
CA ASP A 61 2.15 4.71 -11.42
C ASP A 61 1.28 3.91 -12.39
N PHE A 62 0.71 4.59 -13.38
CA PHE A 62 -0.09 3.97 -14.44
C PHE A 62 0.77 3.84 -15.69
N TRP A 63 1.25 2.62 -15.93
CA TRP A 63 2.20 2.33 -16.98
C TRP A 63 1.74 1.19 -17.89
N ALA A 64 2.49 0.96 -18.97
CA ALA A 64 2.29 -0.17 -19.85
C ALA A 64 3.66 -0.73 -20.32
N PRO A 65 3.80 -2.05 -20.53
CA PRO A 65 5.09 -2.66 -20.87
C PRO A 65 5.66 -2.20 -22.22
N TRP A 66 4.80 -1.71 -23.10
CA TRP A 66 5.14 -1.17 -24.42
C TRP A 66 5.34 0.36 -24.42
N CYS A 67 5.10 1.04 -23.30
CA CYS A 67 5.34 2.47 -23.17
C CYS A 67 6.84 2.73 -23.03
N GLY A 68 7.46 3.37 -24.04
CA GLY A 68 8.87 3.77 -23.99
C GLY A 68 9.20 4.64 -22.78
N PRO A 69 8.55 5.81 -22.60
CA PRO A 69 8.79 6.71 -21.48
C PRO A 69 8.58 6.09 -20.09
N CYS A 70 7.66 5.13 -19.95
CA CYS A 70 7.34 4.53 -18.65
C CYS A 70 8.41 3.53 -18.16
N ARG A 71 9.29 3.07 -19.04
CA ARG A 71 10.38 2.13 -18.68
C ARG A 71 11.69 2.83 -18.32
N MET A 72 11.78 4.13 -18.57
CA MET A 72 13.01 4.93 -18.49
C MET A 72 13.04 5.79 -17.23
#